data_AF-A0A420HIS5-F1
#
_entry.id   AF-A0A420HIS5-F1
#
_cell.length_a   1.000
_cell.length_b   1.000
_cell.length_c   1.000
_cell.angle_alpha   90.00
_cell.angle_beta   90.00
_cell.angle_gamma   90.00
#
_symmetry.space_group_name_H-M   'P 1'
#
loop_
_entity.id
_entity.type
_entity.pdbx_description
1 polymer ?
#
loop_
_entity_poly.entity_id
_entity_poly.type
_entity_poly.pdbx_seq_one_letter_code
_entity_poly.pdbx_strand_id
1 'polypeptide(L)'
;EIQTFAQKIKDDQNLQKPETPLAYYQRAVNLLRRAHCRDRPRENSVLSVLTGLENIMLKTIVNAYVIGLCNSRLRQKVLEKDGATCGALWKAHDIIQSAQRSLEILDQTEKELVDRHRLSKLEEFVSSQYDRSAVSVLADVEAGRSVYSLGSQLSQRTKYVTPPTRTIPLNRQLVAPLTNSKDHQPEETDRKPRRLSMPPVSSSLHPIINGSKAHNPAADGLLCINCGDFGHRRRECRNPSLPHWEQAYLKKIVFKPISS
;
A
#
# COMPACT_ATOMS: atom_id res chain seq x y z
N GLU A 1 -31.80 -18.31 -1.90
CA GLU A 1 -31.38 -19.00 -3.15
C GLU A 1 -30.27 -18.27 -3.91
N ILE A 2 -30.35 -16.95 -4.13
CA ILE A 2 -29.30 -16.18 -4.84
C ILE A 2 -27.95 -16.14 -4.08
N GLN A 3 -27.97 -16.04 -2.74
CA GLN A 3 -26.76 -16.08 -1.91
C GLN A 3 -26.00 -17.42 -2.02
N THR A 4 -26.73 -18.52 -2.21
CA THR A 4 -26.17 -19.87 -2.33
C THR A 4 -25.47 -20.06 -3.68
N PHE A 5 -25.96 -19.40 -4.74
CA PHE A 5 -25.35 -19.45 -6.07
C PHE A 5 -24.07 -18.61 -6.15
N ALA A 6 -24.06 -17.43 -5.53
CA ALA A 6 -22.86 -16.60 -5.43
C ALA A 6 -21.74 -17.26 -4.62
N GLN A 7 -22.11 -18.00 -3.56
CA GLN A 7 -21.16 -18.77 -2.76
C GLN A 7 -20.60 -19.97 -3.55
N LYS A 8 -21.44 -20.67 -4.31
CA LYS A 8 -21.02 -21.78 -5.17
C LYS A 8 -20.08 -21.35 -6.30
N ILE A 9 -20.28 -20.15 -6.88
CA ILE A 9 -19.33 -19.58 -7.86
C ILE A 9 -17.98 -19.24 -7.21
N LYS A 10 -17.98 -18.72 -5.98
CA LYS A 10 -16.74 -18.47 -5.22
C LYS A 10 -16.00 -19.76 -4.91
N ASP A 11 -16.72 -20.82 -4.54
CA ASP A 11 -16.13 -22.11 -4.20
C ASP A 11 -15.64 -22.86 -5.45
N ASP A 12 -16.34 -22.76 -6.59
CA ASP A 12 -15.91 -23.29 -7.89
C ASP A 12 -14.70 -22.54 -8.46
N GLN A 13 -14.58 -21.22 -8.23
CA GLN A 13 -13.38 -20.44 -8.53
C GLN A 13 -12.19 -20.80 -7.63
N ASN A 14 -12.45 -21.36 -6.45
CA ASN A 14 -11.43 -21.81 -5.49
C ASN A 14 -10.95 -23.24 -5.76
N LEU A 15 -11.69 -24.03 -6.56
CA LEU A 15 -11.35 -25.41 -6.93
C LEU A 15 -10.58 -25.55 -8.25
N GLN A 16 -10.51 -24.50 -9.07
CA GLN A 16 -9.57 -24.46 -10.18
C GLN A 16 -8.17 -24.20 -9.61
N LYS A 17 -7.34 -25.24 -9.55
CA LYS A 17 -5.90 -25.08 -9.33
C LYS A 17 -5.43 -23.89 -10.17
N PRO A 18 -4.80 -22.87 -9.57
CA PRO A 18 -4.39 -21.70 -10.33
C PRO A 18 -3.48 -22.19 -11.46
N GLU A 19 -3.93 -21.99 -12.70
CA GLU A 19 -3.18 -22.35 -13.88
C GLU A 19 -1.80 -21.70 -13.76
N THR A 20 -0.74 -22.51 -13.87
CA THR A 20 0.61 -21.97 -13.73
C THR A 20 0.84 -20.93 -14.83
N PRO A 21 1.65 -19.88 -14.60
CA PRO A 21 1.95 -18.88 -15.63
C PRO A 21 2.49 -19.50 -16.92
N LEU A 22 3.20 -20.62 -16.80
CA LEU A 22 3.71 -21.40 -17.91
C LEU A 22 2.61 -22.10 -18.70
N ALA A 23 1.66 -22.77 -18.02
CA ALA A 23 0.52 -23.40 -18.69
C ALA A 23 -0.34 -22.36 -19.43
N TYR A 24 -0.57 -21.21 -18.78
CA TYR A 24 -1.32 -20.11 -19.38
C TYR A 24 -0.62 -19.54 -20.62
N TYR A 25 0.70 -19.40 -20.58
CA TYR A 25 1.50 -19.02 -21.73
C TYR A 25 1.43 -20.04 -22.87
N GLN A 26 1.58 -21.34 -22.56
CA GLN A 26 1.46 -22.40 -23.56
C GLN A 26 0.09 -22.39 -24.24
N ARG A 27 -0.98 -22.10 -23.51
CA ARG A 27 -2.32 -21.91 -24.09
C ARG A 27 -2.37 -20.74 -25.08
N ALA A 28 -1.77 -19.60 -24.75
CA ALA A 28 -1.69 -18.45 -25.66
C ALA A 28 -0.84 -18.75 -26.91
N VAL A 29 0.26 -19.51 -26.77
CA VAL A 29 1.07 -19.95 -27.92
C VAL A 29 0.28 -20.93 -28.79
N ASN A 30 -0.46 -21.86 -28.20
CA ASN A 30 -1.33 -22.77 -28.95
C ASN A 30 -2.42 -22.00 -29.73
N LEU A 31 -2.94 -20.90 -29.17
CA LEU A 31 -3.89 -20.03 -29.86
C LEU A 31 -3.27 -19.35 -31.08
N LEU A 32 -2.03 -18.84 -30.97
CA LEU A 32 -1.29 -18.30 -32.13
C LEU A 32 -1.12 -19.34 -33.23
N ARG A 33 -0.70 -20.56 -32.87
CA ARG A 33 -0.52 -21.66 -33.84
C ARG A 33 -1.82 -22.04 -34.54
N ARG A 34 -2.94 -22.11 -33.80
CA ARG A 34 -4.27 -22.39 -34.37
C ARG A 34 -4.76 -21.29 -35.30
N ALA A 35 -4.38 -20.04 -35.06
CA ALA A 35 -4.67 -18.92 -35.92
C ALA A 35 -3.71 -18.80 -37.12
N HIS A 36 -2.81 -19.76 -37.34
CA HIS A 36 -1.74 -19.70 -38.33
C HIS A 36 -0.89 -18.42 -38.26
N CYS A 37 -0.78 -17.85 -37.05
CA CYS A 37 -0.03 -16.61 -36.79
C CYS A 37 1.29 -16.93 -36.11
N ARG A 38 2.35 -16.23 -36.52
CA ARG A 38 3.66 -16.31 -35.88
C ARG A 38 3.77 -15.29 -34.75
N ASP A 39 4.51 -15.64 -33.70
CA ASP A 39 4.98 -14.64 -32.75
C ASP A 39 6.10 -13.81 -33.40
N ARG A 40 6.34 -12.61 -32.87
CA ARG A 40 7.44 -11.76 -33.34
C ARG A 40 8.77 -12.44 -32.99
N PRO A 41 9.69 -12.58 -33.96
CA PRO A 41 10.99 -13.17 -33.69
C PRO A 41 11.74 -12.43 -32.60
N ARG A 42 12.61 -13.15 -31.88
CA ARG A 42 13.60 -12.53 -30.99
C ARG A 42 14.59 -11.70 -31.82
N GLU A 43 15.15 -10.68 -31.19
CA GLU A 43 16.17 -9.81 -31.79
C GLU A 43 17.27 -10.69 -32.42
N ASN A 44 17.65 -10.39 -33.67
CA ASN A 44 18.63 -11.10 -34.51
C ASN A 44 18.14 -12.34 -35.29
N SER A 45 16.83 -12.61 -35.39
CA SER A 45 16.35 -13.69 -36.27
C SER A 45 16.32 -13.27 -37.75
N VAL A 46 16.70 -14.21 -38.64
CA VAL A 46 16.61 -14.08 -40.11
C VAL A 46 15.16 -14.17 -40.64
N LEU A 47 14.17 -14.36 -39.76
CA LEU A 47 12.78 -14.54 -40.17
C LEU A 47 12.17 -13.26 -40.75
N SER A 48 11.33 -13.46 -41.75
CA SER A 48 10.56 -12.42 -42.42
C SER A 48 9.66 -11.65 -41.45
N VAL A 49 9.55 -10.34 -41.68
CA VAL A 49 8.65 -9.43 -40.95
C VAL A 49 7.23 -9.99 -40.98
N LEU A 50 6.52 -9.89 -39.85
CA LEU A 50 5.12 -10.30 -39.75
C LEU A 50 4.26 -9.52 -40.75
N THR A 51 3.33 -10.21 -41.40
CA THR A 51 2.31 -9.56 -42.22
C THR A 51 1.42 -8.64 -41.37
N GLY A 52 0.75 -7.68 -42.01
CA GLY A 52 -0.16 -6.76 -41.31
C GLY A 52 -1.24 -7.50 -40.49
N LEU A 53 -1.79 -8.58 -41.06
CA LEU A 53 -2.81 -9.41 -40.41
C LEU A 53 -2.23 -10.20 -39.23
N GLU A 54 -1.06 -10.83 -39.39
CA GLU A 54 -0.36 -11.52 -38.29
C GLU A 54 -0.10 -10.55 -37.13
N ASN A 55 0.30 -9.32 -37.42
CA ASN A 55 0.55 -8.30 -36.40
C ASN A 55 -0.72 -7.88 -35.65
N ILE A 56 -1.86 -7.73 -36.35
CA ILE A 56 -3.16 -7.42 -35.72
C ILE A 56 -3.61 -8.58 -34.81
N MET A 57 -3.50 -9.81 -35.30
CA MET A 57 -3.84 -11.01 -34.53
C MET A 57 -2.94 -11.18 -33.31
N LEU A 58 -1.63 -11.00 -33.48
CA LEU A 58 -0.66 -11.07 -32.40
C LEU A 58 -0.97 -10.02 -31.32
N LYS A 59 -1.22 -8.77 -31.70
CA LYS A 59 -1.62 -7.72 -30.74
C LYS A 59 -2.89 -8.09 -29.97
N THR A 60 -3.89 -8.62 -30.68
CA THR A 60 -5.16 -9.06 -30.07
C THR A 60 -4.91 -10.17 -29.05
N ILE A 61 -4.11 -11.17 -29.40
CA ILE A 61 -3.79 -12.30 -28.52
C ILE A 61 -2.94 -11.87 -27.33
N VAL A 62 -1.92 -11.04 -27.53
CA VAL A 62 -1.07 -10.49 -26.45
C VAL A 62 -1.92 -9.68 -25.46
N ASN A 63 -2.81 -8.83 -25.97
CA ASN A 63 -3.70 -8.05 -25.12
C ASN A 63 -4.65 -8.94 -24.31
N ALA A 64 -5.28 -9.93 -24.97
CA ALA A 64 -6.14 -10.89 -24.29
C ALA A 64 -5.38 -11.72 -23.24
N TYR A 65 -4.14 -12.12 -23.54
CA TYR A 65 -3.27 -12.85 -22.63
C TYR A 65 -2.98 -12.04 -21.36
N VAL A 66 -2.59 -10.76 -21.49
CA VAL A 66 -2.29 -9.89 -20.34
C VAL A 66 -3.55 -9.53 -19.55
N ILE A 67 -4.65 -9.19 -20.22
CA ILE A 67 -5.91 -8.84 -19.55
C ILE A 67 -6.51 -10.05 -18.81
N GLY A 68 -6.38 -11.25 -19.39
CA GLY A 68 -6.87 -12.51 -18.85
C GLY A 68 -6.08 -13.06 -17.65
N LEU A 69 -5.04 -12.38 -17.19
CA LEU A 69 -4.34 -12.76 -15.95
C LEU A 69 -5.28 -12.72 -14.75
N CYS A 70 -5.38 -13.85 -14.04
CA CYS A 70 -6.26 -14.00 -12.88
C CYS A 70 -5.84 -13.12 -11.70
N ASN A 71 -4.54 -12.97 -11.45
CA ASN A 71 -4.03 -12.14 -10.37
C ASN A 71 -4.07 -10.66 -10.79
N SER A 72 -4.97 -9.89 -10.15
CA SER A 72 -5.21 -8.47 -10.44
C SER A 72 -3.98 -7.59 -10.17
N ARG A 73 -3.23 -7.86 -9.10
CA ARG A 73 -2.00 -7.13 -8.72
C ARG A 73 -0.88 -7.40 -9.72
N LEU A 74 -0.73 -8.66 -10.14
CA LEU A 74 0.21 -9.02 -11.21
C LEU A 74 -0.18 -8.36 -12.54
N ARG A 75 -1.46 -8.43 -12.92
CA ARG A 75 -1.97 -7.80 -14.13
C ARG A 75 -1.70 -6.30 -14.14
N GLN A 76 -1.97 -5.61 -13.05
CA GLN A 76 -1.69 -4.18 -12.92
C GLN A 76 -0.20 -3.87 -13.15
N LYS A 77 0.69 -4.59 -12.47
CA LYS A 77 2.14 -4.39 -12.60
C LYS A 77 2.67 -4.70 -14.00
N VAL A 78 2.06 -5.65 -14.70
CA VAL A 78 2.39 -5.98 -16.09
C VAL A 78 1.92 -4.88 -17.04
N LEU A 79 0.73 -4.32 -16.80
CA LEU A 79 0.21 -3.18 -17.57
C LEU A 79 1.06 -1.92 -17.37
N GLU A 80 1.54 -1.66 -16.16
CA GLU A 80 2.48 -0.57 -15.86
C GLU A 80 3.82 -0.70 -16.62
N LYS A 81 4.19 -1.92 -17.00
CA LYS A 81 5.40 -2.24 -17.78
C LYS A 81 5.12 -2.43 -19.27
N ASP A 82 4.00 -1.92 -19.79
CA ASP A 82 3.62 -2.01 -21.19
C ASP A 82 3.49 -3.47 -21.69
N GLY A 83 3.14 -4.41 -20.81
CA GLY A 83 3.05 -5.83 -21.16
C GLY A 83 1.99 -6.13 -22.24
N ALA A 84 0.91 -5.36 -22.31
CA ALA A 84 -0.12 -5.53 -23.34
C ALA A 84 0.28 -4.94 -24.70
N THR A 85 1.25 -4.02 -24.73
CA THR A 85 1.67 -3.26 -25.92
C THR A 85 3.05 -3.68 -26.42
N CYS A 86 3.71 -4.65 -25.78
CA CYS A 86 5.08 -5.09 -26.08
C CYS A 86 5.24 -5.77 -27.47
N GLY A 87 4.14 -6.04 -28.17
CA GLY A 87 4.12 -6.45 -29.58
C GLY A 87 4.69 -7.84 -29.87
N ALA A 88 4.93 -8.64 -28.84
CA ALA A 88 5.39 -10.02 -28.92
C ALA A 88 4.88 -10.80 -27.70
N LEU A 89 4.41 -12.03 -27.89
CA LEU A 89 3.86 -12.85 -26.82
C LEU A 89 4.96 -13.34 -25.87
N TRP A 90 6.11 -13.75 -26.40
CA TRP A 90 7.27 -14.10 -25.56
C TRP A 90 7.71 -12.94 -24.67
N LYS A 91 7.70 -11.71 -25.20
CA LYS A 91 8.08 -10.51 -24.43
C LYS A 91 7.07 -10.20 -23.34
N ALA A 92 5.77 -10.37 -23.63
CA ALA A 92 4.72 -10.25 -22.62
C ALA A 92 4.92 -11.26 -21.48
N HIS A 93 5.30 -12.50 -21.82
CA HIS A 93 5.59 -13.53 -20.83
C HIS A 93 6.81 -13.20 -19.97
N ASP A 94 7.89 -12.69 -20.56
CA ASP A 94 9.08 -12.24 -19.82
C ASP A 94 8.75 -11.09 -18.85
N ILE A 95 7.92 -10.14 -19.28
CA ILE A 95 7.42 -9.05 -18.43
C ILE A 95 6.59 -9.61 -17.27
N ILE A 96 5.73 -10.59 -17.52
CA ILE A 96 4.94 -11.27 -16.48
C ILE A 96 5.86 -11.94 -15.46
N GLN A 97 6.83 -12.75 -15.90
CA GLN A 97 7.76 -13.40 -14.98
C GLN A 97 8.57 -12.39 -14.17
N SER A 98 9.03 -11.31 -14.80
CA SER A 98 9.72 -10.21 -14.11
C SER A 98 8.81 -9.53 -13.08
N ALA A 99 7.54 -9.31 -13.41
CA ALA A 99 6.56 -8.72 -12.51
C ALA A 99 6.25 -9.63 -11.32
N GLN A 100 6.15 -10.95 -11.53
CA GLN A 100 5.96 -11.94 -10.48
C GLN A 100 7.10 -11.92 -9.47
N ARG A 101 8.34 -12.08 -9.95
CA ARG A 101 9.54 -12.00 -9.08
C ARG A 101 9.60 -10.68 -8.31
N SER A 102 9.25 -9.57 -8.95
CA SER A 102 9.24 -8.28 -8.30
C SER A 102 8.10 -8.12 -7.27
N LEU A 103 7.00 -8.85 -7.38
CA LEU A 103 5.95 -8.87 -6.36
C LEU A 103 6.36 -9.73 -5.16
N GLU A 104 6.98 -10.88 -5.41
CA GLU A 104 7.53 -11.75 -4.36
C GLU A 104 8.54 -11.01 -3.50
N ILE A 105 9.45 -10.23 -4.12
CA ILE A 105 10.40 -9.38 -3.38
C ILE A 105 9.66 -8.34 -2.53
N LEU A 106 8.64 -7.67 -3.07
CA LEU A 106 7.88 -6.67 -2.30
C LEU A 106 7.20 -7.29 -1.08
N ASP A 107 6.55 -8.44 -1.25
CA ASP A 107 5.86 -9.14 -0.17
C ASP A 107 6.84 -9.60 0.92
N GLN A 108 8.02 -10.06 0.52
CA GLN A 108 9.09 -10.42 1.44
C GLN A 108 9.62 -9.20 2.21
N THR A 109 9.86 -8.08 1.53
CA THR A 109 10.34 -6.85 2.19
C THR A 109 9.32 -6.24 3.14
N GLU A 110 8.02 -6.32 2.82
CA GLU A 110 6.94 -5.87 3.71
C GLU A 110 6.91 -6.71 4.98
N LYS A 111 7.00 -8.04 4.84
CA LYS A 111 7.08 -8.96 5.98
C LYS A 111 8.29 -8.65 6.86
N GLU A 112 9.46 -8.47 6.25
CA GLU A 112 10.68 -8.12 6.99
C GLU A 112 10.60 -6.77 7.70
N LEU A 113 9.89 -5.79 7.12
CA LEU A 113 9.65 -4.50 7.78
C LEU A 113 8.74 -4.65 9.01
N VAL A 114 7.68 -5.46 8.90
CA VAL A 114 6.79 -5.76 10.03
C VAL A 114 7.56 -6.49 11.14
N ASP A 115 8.35 -7.50 10.77
CA ASP A 115 9.14 -8.29 11.72
C ASP A 115 10.20 -7.41 12.40
N ARG A 116 10.93 -6.58 11.64
CA ARG A 116 11.87 -5.60 12.20
C ARG A 116 11.19 -4.61 13.13
N HIS A 117 10.01 -4.13 12.79
CA HIS A 117 9.26 -3.21 13.65
C HIS A 117 8.82 -3.88 14.97
N ARG A 118 8.39 -5.15 14.91
CA ARG A 118 8.05 -5.92 16.11
C ARG A 118 9.27 -6.17 16.99
N LEU A 119 10.39 -6.56 16.40
CA LEU A 119 11.65 -6.77 17.13
C LEU A 119 12.13 -5.49 17.81
N SER A 120 12.08 -4.34 17.13
CA SER A 120 12.47 -3.06 17.71
C SER A 120 11.61 -2.69 18.94
N LYS A 121 10.30 -2.94 18.91
CA LYS A 121 9.42 -2.72 20.08
C LYS A 121 9.74 -3.66 21.24
N LEU A 122 10.07 -4.91 20.95
CA LEU A 122 10.50 -5.86 21.98
C LEU A 122 11.83 -5.42 22.59
N GLU A 123 12.75 -4.93 21.77
CA GLU A 123 14.06 -4.43 22.21
C GLU A 123 13.92 -3.19 23.10
N GLU A 124 13.04 -2.26 22.73
CA GLU A 124 12.67 -1.09 23.54
C GLU A 124 12.04 -1.52 24.88
N PHE A 125 11.12 -2.48 24.86
CA PHE A 125 10.49 -3.01 26.07
C PHE A 125 11.52 -3.63 27.01
N VAL A 126 12.41 -4.49 26.51
CA VAL A 126 13.47 -5.11 27.32
C VAL A 126 14.44 -4.06 27.86
N SER A 127 14.82 -3.10 27.03
CA SER A 127 15.68 -1.99 27.47
C SER A 127 15.04 -1.18 28.59
N SER A 128 13.72 -0.91 28.49
CA SER A 128 13.00 -0.16 29.53
C SER A 128 12.81 -0.90 30.86
N GLN A 129 12.75 -2.23 30.83
CA GLN A 129 12.52 -3.06 32.02
C GLN A 129 13.82 -3.43 32.74
N TYR A 130 14.91 -3.58 31.99
CA TYR A 130 16.17 -4.14 32.51
C TYR A 130 17.36 -3.18 32.41
N ASP A 131 17.19 -1.98 31.83
CA ASP A 131 18.27 -1.01 31.52
C ASP A 131 19.45 -1.64 30.76
N ARG A 132 19.16 -2.65 29.93
CA ARG A 132 20.14 -3.43 29.17
C ARG A 132 19.62 -3.76 27.78
N SER A 133 20.53 -3.96 26.83
CA SER A 133 20.15 -4.43 25.49
C SER A 133 19.51 -5.81 25.55
N ALA A 134 18.52 -6.06 24.68
CA ALA A 134 17.87 -7.36 24.63
C ALA A 134 18.86 -8.50 24.34
N VAL A 135 19.88 -8.24 23.53
CA VAL A 135 20.96 -9.18 23.23
C VAL A 135 21.70 -9.62 24.51
N SER A 136 22.02 -8.69 25.41
CA SER A 136 22.68 -9.02 26.68
C SER A 136 21.79 -9.84 27.61
N VAL A 137 20.50 -9.48 27.69
CA VAL A 137 19.53 -10.21 28.54
C VAL A 137 19.33 -11.63 28.02
N LEU A 138 19.24 -11.81 26.70
CA LEU A 138 19.11 -13.13 26.08
C LEU A 138 20.37 -13.99 26.30
N ALA A 139 21.56 -13.41 26.19
CA ALA A 139 22.80 -14.14 26.48
C ALA A 139 22.88 -14.62 27.94
N ASP A 140 22.36 -13.86 28.89
CA ASP A 140 22.28 -14.28 30.30
C ASP A 140 21.30 -15.45 30.49
N VAL A 141 20.15 -15.41 29.82
CA VAL A 141 19.17 -16.52 29.81
C VAL A 141 19.78 -17.78 29.20
N GLU A 142 20.44 -17.66 28.05
CA GLU A 142 21.10 -18.77 27.38
C GLU A 142 22.22 -19.37 28.23
N ALA A 143 22.93 -18.55 29.00
CA ALA A 143 23.92 -18.99 29.98
C ALA A 143 23.31 -19.59 31.27
N GLY A 144 21.98 -19.74 31.34
CA GLY A 144 21.27 -20.33 32.48
C GLY A 144 21.14 -19.39 33.69
N ARG A 145 21.38 -18.08 33.53
CA ARG A 145 21.20 -17.09 34.61
C ARG A 145 19.72 -16.69 34.72
N SER A 146 19.22 -16.63 35.96
CA SER A 146 17.82 -16.26 36.24
C SER A 146 17.57 -14.77 35.95
N VAL A 147 16.62 -14.49 35.06
CA VAL A 147 16.18 -13.12 34.69
C VAL A 147 15.65 -12.35 35.92
N TYR A 148 15.04 -13.07 36.87
CA TYR A 148 14.48 -12.49 38.09
C TYR A 148 15.55 -12.04 39.10
N SER A 149 16.79 -12.52 38.97
CA SER A 149 17.90 -12.11 39.84
C SER A 149 18.61 -10.84 39.35
N LEU A 150 18.31 -10.39 38.13
CA LEU A 150 18.94 -9.20 37.52
C LEU A 150 18.13 -7.90 37.67
N GLY A 151 16.83 -7.97 37.99
CA GLY A 151 15.94 -6.81 38.16
C GLY A 151 15.94 -6.16 39.55
N SER A 152 16.88 -6.52 40.44
CA SER A 152 16.82 -6.17 41.87
C SER A 152 17.14 -4.71 42.25
N GLN A 153 17.08 -3.73 41.35
CA GLN A 153 17.19 -2.31 41.73
C GLN A 153 15.93 -1.45 41.51
N LEU A 154 14.87 -1.96 40.86
CA LEU A 154 13.61 -1.23 40.71
C LEU A 154 12.44 -1.89 41.45
N SER A 155 12.66 -2.31 42.70
CA SER A 155 11.57 -2.62 43.65
C SER A 155 11.54 -1.59 44.79
N GLN A 156 11.41 -0.31 44.45
CA GLN A 156 10.93 0.71 45.36
C GLN A 156 9.86 1.60 44.71
N ARG A 157 8.77 1.02 44.19
CA ARG A 157 7.44 1.65 44.24
C ARG A 157 6.38 0.72 43.65
N THR A 158 5.80 -0.10 44.51
CA THR A 158 4.35 -0.20 44.65
C THR A 158 4.12 -0.99 45.93
N LYS A 159 4.01 -0.24 47.03
CA LYS A 159 3.48 -0.78 48.29
C LYS A 159 2.05 -1.22 47.98
N TYR A 160 1.82 -2.53 47.94
CA TYR A 160 0.49 -3.07 48.23
C TYR A 160 0.19 -2.70 49.68
N VAL A 161 -0.53 -1.59 49.83
CA VAL A 161 -1.14 -1.20 51.10
C VAL A 161 -2.29 -2.17 51.31
N THR A 162 -2.13 -3.01 52.33
CA THR A 162 -3.20 -3.76 53.00
C THR A 162 -4.36 -2.82 53.30
N PRO A 163 -5.63 -3.19 53.05
CA PRO A 163 -6.75 -2.30 53.30
C PRO A 163 -6.99 -2.15 54.80
N PRO A 164 -7.01 -0.94 55.38
CA PRO A 164 -7.65 -0.70 56.66
C PRO A 164 -9.07 -0.19 56.41
N THR A 165 -10.02 -0.95 56.91
CA THR A 165 -11.38 -0.49 57.21
C THR A 165 -11.32 0.80 58.04
N ARG A 166 -11.85 1.91 57.52
CA ARG A 166 -12.68 2.89 58.26
C ARG A 166 -13.11 4.11 57.42
N THR A 167 -14.44 4.23 57.30
CA THR A 167 -15.28 5.45 57.44
C THR A 167 -14.80 6.80 56.90
N ILE A 168 -15.50 7.23 55.84
CA ILE A 168 -15.87 8.60 55.43
C ILE A 168 -16.39 9.39 56.68
N PRO A 169 -16.10 10.70 56.89
CA PRO A 169 -16.54 11.76 55.97
C PRO A 169 -15.78 13.10 55.87
N LEU A 170 -16.09 13.78 54.75
CA LEU A 170 -16.21 15.23 54.50
C LEU A 170 -15.01 16.17 54.72
N ASN A 171 -14.64 16.92 53.67
CA ASN A 171 -14.98 18.35 53.49
C ASN A 171 -13.86 19.19 52.82
N ARG A 172 -14.30 20.12 51.94
CA ARG A 172 -13.65 21.36 51.44
C ARG A 172 -12.35 21.22 50.60
N GLN A 173 -12.28 21.63 49.34
CA GLN A 173 -12.61 22.87 48.60
C GLN A 173 -11.30 23.57 48.17
N LEU A 174 -11.22 23.85 46.86
CA LEU A 174 -10.56 25.00 46.21
C LEU A 174 -9.01 25.03 46.33
N VAL A 175 -8.19 25.25 45.30
CA VAL A 175 -8.10 26.40 44.38
C VAL A 175 -7.06 26.03 43.29
N ALA A 176 -7.28 26.42 42.02
CA ALA A 176 -6.25 26.56 40.97
C ALA A 176 -5.69 28.01 41.00
N PRO A 177 -4.48 28.38 40.52
CA PRO A 177 -4.19 28.43 39.07
C PRO A 177 -2.70 28.42 38.62
N LEU A 178 -2.51 28.38 37.28
CA LEU A 178 -1.44 28.90 36.38
C LEU A 178 0.00 29.14 36.95
N THR A 179 1.09 28.82 36.24
CA THR A 179 1.66 29.67 35.17
C THR A 179 2.67 28.96 34.24
N ASN A 180 2.83 29.57 33.05
CA ASN A 180 3.72 29.30 31.92
C ASN A 180 5.24 29.17 32.21
N SER A 181 5.96 28.42 31.36
CA SER A 181 7.25 28.79 30.73
C SER A 181 7.57 27.75 29.64
N LYS A 182 7.55 28.08 28.34
CA LYS A 182 8.63 28.66 27.49
C LYS A 182 9.94 27.85 27.43
N ASP A 183 10.24 27.48 26.18
CA ASP A 183 11.53 27.30 25.49
C ASP A 183 12.53 26.27 26.04
N HIS A 184 12.78 25.21 25.25
CA HIS A 184 14.05 25.05 24.51
C HIS A 184 14.01 23.82 23.58
N GLN A 185 14.41 24.07 22.32
CA GLN A 185 14.86 23.10 21.32
C GLN A 185 16.10 22.31 21.82
N PRO A 186 16.35 21.12 21.26
CA PRO A 186 17.44 21.05 20.28
C PRO A 186 17.14 20.20 19.03
N GLU A 187 17.73 20.65 17.93
CA GLU A 187 18.00 19.89 16.71
C GLU A 187 18.77 18.60 17.03
N GLU A 188 18.37 17.48 16.41
CA GLU A 188 19.34 16.68 15.67
C GLU A 188 18.67 15.80 14.60
N THR A 189 19.47 15.55 13.58
CA THR A 189 19.16 15.08 12.23
C THR A 189 18.57 13.67 12.16
N ASP A 190 17.43 13.52 11.47
CA ASP A 190 17.05 12.25 10.89
C ASP A 190 16.42 12.45 9.49
N ARG A 191 17.02 11.82 8.48
CA ARG A 191 16.65 11.95 7.07
C ARG A 191 15.35 11.18 6.80
N LYS A 192 14.21 11.77 7.17
CA LYS A 192 12.90 11.40 6.64
C LYS A 192 12.82 11.71 5.13
N PRO A 193 12.08 10.91 4.33
CA PRO A 193 11.80 11.26 2.95
C PRO A 193 11.15 12.64 2.94
N ARG A 194 11.67 13.57 2.11
CA ARG A 194 11.08 14.89 1.89
C ARG A 194 9.62 14.72 1.47
N ARG A 195 8.70 14.69 2.44
CA ARG A 195 7.31 15.06 2.21
C ARG A 195 7.39 16.52 1.83
N LEU A 196 7.26 16.82 0.53
CA LEU A 196 6.98 18.18 0.08
C LEU A 196 5.81 18.66 0.95
N SER A 197 6.08 19.60 1.86
CA SER A 197 5.07 20.19 2.72
C SER A 197 4.07 20.85 1.80
N MET A 198 2.92 20.22 1.60
CA MET A 198 1.85 20.82 0.81
C MET A 198 1.45 22.14 1.48
N PRO A 199 1.23 23.23 0.71
CA PRO A 199 0.70 24.47 1.26
C PRO A 199 -0.62 24.20 2.01
N PRO A 200 -0.92 24.95 3.09
CA PRO A 200 -2.18 24.78 3.81
C PRO A 200 -3.36 25.01 2.86
N VAL A 201 -4.46 24.29 3.07
CA VAL A 201 -5.66 24.38 2.21
C VAL A 201 -6.20 25.81 2.09
N SER A 202 -6.02 26.63 3.12
CA SER A 202 -6.43 28.04 3.16
C SER A 202 -5.64 28.94 2.20
N SER A 203 -4.50 28.50 1.66
CA SER A 203 -3.75 29.28 0.67
C SER A 203 -4.24 29.09 -0.77
N SER A 204 -5.21 28.20 -1.00
CA SER A 204 -5.79 27.98 -2.32
C SER A 204 -6.86 29.03 -2.65
N LEU A 205 -6.90 29.47 -3.91
CA LEU A 205 -8.02 30.26 -4.42
C LEU A 205 -9.19 29.37 -4.89
N HIS A 206 -8.97 28.05 -4.96
CA HIS A 206 -9.98 27.11 -5.41
C HIS A 206 -11.07 26.91 -4.34
N PRO A 207 -12.37 27.16 -4.65
CA PRO A 207 -13.43 27.21 -3.64
C PRO A 207 -13.60 25.92 -2.83
N ILE A 208 -13.37 24.77 -3.46
CA ILE A 208 -13.49 23.47 -2.79
C ILE A 208 -12.26 23.19 -1.91
N ILE A 209 -11.07 23.63 -2.33
CA ILE A 209 -9.83 23.32 -1.62
C ILE A 209 -9.73 24.19 -0.37
N ASN A 210 -10.03 25.49 -0.48
CA ASN A 210 -10.00 26.41 0.65
C ASN A 210 -11.18 26.27 1.62
N GLY A 211 -12.14 25.38 1.32
CA GLY A 211 -13.30 25.11 2.15
C GLY A 211 -14.41 26.16 2.07
N SER A 212 -14.32 27.13 1.16
CA SER A 212 -15.40 28.12 0.93
C SER A 212 -16.63 27.52 0.24
N LYS A 213 -16.46 26.39 -0.46
CA LYS A 213 -17.54 25.60 -1.07
C LYS A 213 -17.45 24.14 -0.62
N ALA A 214 -18.55 23.60 -0.08
CA ALA A 214 -18.65 22.17 0.21
C ALA A 214 -18.77 21.36 -1.10
N HIS A 215 -18.12 20.20 -1.16
CA HIS A 215 -18.23 19.26 -2.27
C HIS A 215 -19.35 18.25 -1.99
N ASN A 216 -20.40 18.24 -2.80
CA ASN A 216 -21.46 17.24 -2.74
C ASN A 216 -21.45 16.36 -4.01
N PRO A 217 -20.86 15.15 -3.94
CA PRO A 217 -20.77 14.26 -5.10
C PRO A 217 -22.12 13.91 -5.75
N ALA A 218 -23.21 13.93 -4.98
CA ALA A 218 -24.54 13.58 -5.47
C ALA A 218 -25.21 14.72 -6.25
N ALA A 219 -24.88 15.98 -5.95
CA ALA A 219 -25.50 17.15 -6.55
C ALA A 219 -24.61 17.82 -7.61
N ASP A 220 -23.30 17.89 -7.36
CA ASP A 220 -22.37 18.66 -8.19
C ASP A 220 -21.81 17.84 -9.39
N GLY A 221 -22.05 16.53 -9.44
CA GLY A 221 -21.54 15.66 -10.49
C GLY A 221 -20.04 15.36 -10.39
N LEU A 222 -19.43 14.93 -11.50
CA LEU A 222 -18.03 14.51 -11.51
C LEU A 222 -17.08 15.71 -11.40
N LEU A 223 -16.29 15.76 -10.32
CA LEU A 223 -15.23 16.76 -10.12
C LEU A 223 -13.96 16.42 -10.91
N CYS A 224 -13.55 17.31 -11.81
CA CYS A 224 -12.34 17.15 -12.59
C CYS A 224 -11.10 17.51 -11.75
N ILE A 225 -10.24 16.53 -11.50
CA ILE A 225 -8.99 16.73 -10.73
C ILE A 225 -8.00 17.67 -11.43
N ASN A 226 -8.12 17.85 -12.75
CA ASN A 226 -7.17 18.63 -13.53
C ASN A 226 -7.42 20.14 -13.43
N CYS A 227 -8.66 20.57 -13.56
CA CYS A 227 -9.04 22.00 -13.53
C CYS A 227 -9.87 22.39 -12.32
N GLY A 228 -10.43 21.43 -11.57
CA GLY A 228 -11.28 21.69 -10.41
C GLY A 228 -12.75 21.98 -10.70
N ASP A 229 -13.14 21.99 -11.97
CA ASP A 229 -14.53 22.16 -12.39
C ASP A 229 -15.32 20.84 -12.41
N PHE A 230 -16.64 20.97 -12.42
CA PHE A 230 -17.57 19.85 -12.46
C PHE A 230 -18.00 19.47 -13.89
N GLY A 231 -18.54 18.27 -14.04
CA GLY A 231 -19.26 17.83 -15.23
C GLY A 231 -18.43 17.11 -16.29
N HIS A 232 -17.13 16.88 -16.06
CA HIS A 232 -16.28 16.19 -17.04
C HIS A 232 -15.11 15.43 -16.39
N ARG A 233 -14.53 14.49 -17.15
CA ARG A 233 -13.36 13.72 -16.70
C ARG A 233 -12.06 14.37 -17.16
N ARG A 234 -10.95 14.04 -16.48
CA ARG A 234 -9.59 14.54 -16.83
C ARG A 234 -9.23 14.38 -18.31
N ARG A 235 -9.67 13.30 -18.97
CA ARG A 235 -9.38 13.05 -20.40
C ARG A 235 -10.12 14.00 -21.35
N GLU A 236 -11.22 14.59 -20.88
CA GLU A 236 -12.09 15.51 -21.64
C GLU A 236 -11.84 16.97 -21.25
N CYS A 237 -10.96 17.23 -20.27
CA CYS A 237 -10.69 18.55 -19.74
C CYS A 237 -10.00 19.44 -20.77
N ARG A 238 -10.63 20.56 -21.13
CA ARG A 238 -10.05 21.62 -21.97
C ARG A 238 -9.62 22.85 -21.17
N ASN A 239 -9.92 22.89 -19.88
CA ASN A 239 -9.61 24.02 -19.01
C ASN A 239 -8.13 24.01 -18.59
N PRO A 240 -7.56 25.18 -18.24
CA PRO A 240 -6.21 25.28 -17.68
C PRO A 240 -6.03 24.35 -16.48
N SER A 241 -4.85 23.73 -16.38
CA SER A 241 -4.56 22.78 -15.30
C SER A 241 -4.21 23.51 -14.02
N LEU A 242 -4.78 23.09 -12.90
CA LEU A 242 -4.43 23.59 -11.58
C LEU A 242 -2.98 23.22 -11.21
N PRO A 243 -2.33 23.99 -10.32
CA PRO A 243 -1.06 23.60 -9.72
C PRO A 243 -1.10 22.18 -9.13
N HIS A 244 0.03 21.48 -9.22
CA HIS A 244 0.12 20.07 -8.82
C HIS A 244 -0.34 19.81 -7.38
N TRP A 245 -0.07 20.75 -6.47
CA TRP A 245 -0.45 20.63 -5.07
C TRP A 245 -1.97 20.76 -4.86
N GLU A 246 -2.66 21.59 -5.64
CA GLU A 246 -4.12 21.71 -5.62
C GLU A 246 -4.78 20.44 -6.16
N GLN A 247 -4.25 19.90 -7.27
CA GLN A 247 -4.71 18.62 -7.81
C GLN A 247 -4.57 17.47 -6.79
N ALA A 248 -3.51 17.49 -5.98
CA ALA A 248 -3.31 16.51 -4.92
C ALA A 248 -4.35 16.63 -3.79
N TYR A 249 -4.82 17.84 -3.47
CA TYR A 249 -5.95 18.04 -2.55
C TYR A 249 -7.26 17.55 -3.15
N LEU A 250 -7.56 17.87 -4.41
CA LEU A 250 -8.77 17.40 -5.09
C LEU A 250 -8.80 15.86 -5.17
N LYS A 251 -7.67 15.20 -5.43
CA LYS A 251 -7.57 13.73 -5.36
C LYS A 251 -7.99 13.20 -4.00
N LYS A 252 -7.50 13.80 -2.91
CA LYS A 252 -7.86 13.37 -1.55
C LYS A 252 -9.35 13.54 -1.28
N ILE A 253 -9.99 14.57 -1.84
CA ILE A 253 -11.43 14.82 -1.69
C ILE A 253 -12.26 13.81 -2.49
N VAL A 254 -11.89 13.56 -3.75
CA VAL A 254 -12.61 12.64 -4.66
C VAL A 254 -12.47 11.18 -4.21
N PHE A 255 -11.29 10.79 -3.71
CA PHE A 255 -10.98 9.41 -3.33
C PHE A 255 -10.99 9.17 -1.82
N LYS A 256 -11.73 9.97 -1.03
CA LYS A 256 -11.87 9.69 0.41
C LYS A 256 -12.39 8.25 0.58
N PRO A 257 -11.69 7.37 1.32
CA PRO A 257 -12.21 6.05 1.61
C PRO A 257 -13.50 6.22 2.41
N ILE A 258 -14.57 5.54 1.96
CA ILE A 258 -15.82 5.45 2.71
C ILE A 258 -15.45 4.80 4.04
N SER A 259 -15.34 5.61 5.08
CA SER A 259 -15.10 5.11 6.43
C SER A 259 -16.41 4.43 6.84
N SER A 260 -16.37 3.10 6.87
CA SER A 260 -17.45 2.26 7.41
C SER A 260 -17.39 2.28 8.94
#